data_AF-A0A928R0V7-F1
#
_entry.id   AF-A0A928R0V7-F1
#
_cell.length_a   1.000
_cell.length_b   1.000
_cell.length_c   1.000
_cell.angle_alpha   90.00
_cell.angle_beta   90.00
_cell.angle_gamma   90.00
#
_symmetry.space_group_name_H-M   'P 1'
#
loop_
_entity.id
_entity.type
_entity.pdbx_description
1 polymer ?
#
loop_
_entity_poly.entity_id
_entity_poly.type
_entity_poly.pdbx_seq_one_letter_code
_entity_poly.pdbx_strand_id
1 'polypeptide(L)'
;MTLNELKCGESAVITAVGGAGALRQHFLDMGVIPGAEITLMQFAPMGDPMELRLHGYELTLRLSDAEKIEVRPAARADTAAKPAPPRVHDADHPGLGQGGRYHTKKTEHPLPEGTKLTFALAGNQNCGKTTLFNQLTGSNQHVGNFPGVTVDRKSGVIRGNDNTLVTDLPGIYSLSPYSAEEIV
;
A
#
# COMPACT_ATOMS: atom_id res chain seq x y z
N MET A 1 7.52 -21.93 -11.11
CA MET A 1 8.27 -20.77 -10.60
C MET A 1 7.37 -20.06 -9.62
N THR A 2 7.93 -19.29 -8.70
CA THR A 2 7.15 -18.46 -7.77
C THR A 2 7.02 -17.05 -8.31
N LEU A 3 6.05 -16.29 -7.81
CA LEU A 3 5.72 -14.96 -8.33
C LEU A 3 6.89 -13.97 -8.19
N ASN A 4 7.76 -14.12 -7.19
CA ASN A 4 8.96 -13.29 -7.02
C ASN A 4 10.05 -13.54 -8.08
N GLU A 5 9.98 -14.64 -8.84
CA GLU A 5 10.95 -14.99 -9.89
C GLU A 5 10.62 -14.36 -11.25
N LEU A 6 9.46 -13.69 -11.37
CA LEU A 6 9.06 -12.97 -12.57
C LEU A 6 9.96 -11.76 -12.85
N LYS A 7 10.17 -11.46 -14.13
CA LYS A 7 10.86 -10.23 -14.55
C LYS A 7 9.87 -9.12 -14.87
N CYS A 8 10.31 -7.86 -14.74
CA CYS A 8 9.49 -6.71 -15.10
C CYS A 8 8.98 -6.82 -16.53
N GLY A 9 7.67 -6.65 -16.69
CA GLY A 9 6.95 -6.77 -17.95
C GLY A 9 6.48 -8.20 -18.28
N GLU A 10 6.89 -9.23 -17.54
CA GLU A 10 6.44 -10.59 -17.78
C GLU A 10 5.06 -10.84 -17.17
N SER A 11 4.27 -11.65 -17.87
CA SER A 11 2.96 -12.11 -17.42
C SER A 11 2.98 -13.62 -17.15
N ALA A 12 2.29 -14.02 -16.09
CA ALA A 12 2.16 -15.40 -15.69
C ALA A 12 0.73 -15.70 -15.25
N VAL A 13 0.37 -16.98 -15.30
CA VAL A 13 -0.89 -17.48 -14.78
C VAL A 13 -0.63 -18.10 -13.41
N ILE A 14 -1.40 -17.68 -12.41
CA ILE A 14 -1.34 -18.23 -11.06
C ILE A 14 -1.78 -19.70 -11.10
N THR A 15 -0.96 -20.61 -10.60
CA THR A 15 -1.27 -22.04 -10.54
C THR A 15 -1.71 -22.46 -9.15
N ALA A 16 -1.06 -21.93 -8.12
CA ALA A 16 -1.42 -22.22 -6.74
C ALA A 16 -1.13 -21.00 -5.86
N VAL A 17 -1.92 -20.88 -4.79
CA VAL A 17 -1.82 -19.81 -3.81
C VAL A 17 -1.51 -20.46 -2.47
N GLY A 18 -0.26 -20.33 -2.03
CA GLY A 18 0.23 -20.81 -0.75
C GLY A 18 -0.14 -19.88 0.40
N GLY A 19 0.48 -20.11 1.55
CA GLY A 19 0.09 -19.49 2.83
C GLY A 19 -0.96 -20.32 3.58
N ALA A 20 -1.10 -20.03 4.87
CA ALA A 20 -2.02 -20.72 5.78
C ALA A 20 -3.00 -19.76 6.45
N GLY A 21 -4.20 -20.24 6.73
CA GLY A 21 -5.25 -19.49 7.42
C GLY A 21 -5.57 -18.15 6.74
N ALA A 22 -5.55 -17.09 7.52
CA ALA A 22 -5.96 -15.75 7.08
C ALA A 22 -5.09 -15.17 5.95
N LEU A 23 -3.80 -15.53 5.85
CA LEU A 23 -2.95 -15.04 4.75
C LEU A 23 -3.43 -15.55 3.40
N ARG A 24 -3.80 -16.83 3.32
CA ARG A 24 -4.30 -17.43 2.10
C ARG A 24 -5.65 -16.85 1.72
N GLN A 25 -6.55 -16.69 2.70
CA GLN A 25 -7.84 -16.05 2.47
C GLN A 25 -7.66 -14.64 1.91
N HIS A 26 -6.73 -13.87 2.47
CA HIS A 26 -6.43 -12.52 2.01
C HIS A 26 -5.97 -12.47 0.54
N PHE A 27 -5.11 -13.40 0.11
CA PHE A 27 -4.74 -13.49 -1.31
C PHE A 27 -5.97 -13.75 -2.21
N LEU A 28 -6.85 -14.68 -1.81
CA LEU A 28 -8.05 -14.98 -2.57
C LEU A 28 -9.00 -13.77 -2.66
N ASP A 29 -9.17 -13.04 -1.56
CA ASP A 29 -10.00 -11.82 -1.50
C ASP A 29 -9.41 -10.70 -2.39
N MET A 30 -8.08 -10.62 -2.47
CA MET A 30 -7.35 -9.75 -3.38
C MET A 30 -7.32 -10.25 -4.83
N GLY A 31 -8.12 -11.26 -5.21
CA GLY A 31 -8.18 -11.78 -6.57
C GLY A 31 -6.95 -12.58 -7.00
N VAL A 32 -6.00 -12.83 -6.10
CA VAL A 32 -4.85 -13.72 -6.34
C VAL A 32 -5.38 -15.15 -6.24
N ILE A 33 -5.96 -15.63 -7.33
CA ILE A 33 -6.62 -16.95 -7.42
C ILE A 33 -6.00 -17.80 -8.54
N PRO A 34 -6.00 -19.14 -8.42
CA PRO A 34 -5.58 -20.01 -9.50
C PRO A 34 -6.33 -19.74 -10.80
N GLY A 35 -5.60 -19.65 -11.91
CA GLY A 35 -6.12 -19.33 -13.24
C GLY A 35 -6.12 -17.84 -13.58
N ALA A 36 -5.95 -16.94 -12.61
CA ALA A 36 -5.84 -15.52 -12.89
C ALA A 36 -4.48 -15.18 -13.54
N GLU A 37 -4.50 -14.26 -14.50
CA GLU A 37 -3.31 -13.72 -15.14
C GLU A 37 -2.80 -12.52 -14.35
N ILE A 38 -1.50 -12.51 -14.08
CA ILE A 38 -0.81 -11.48 -13.32
C ILE A 38 0.44 -11.01 -14.06
N THR A 39 0.63 -9.70 -14.12
CA THR A 39 1.79 -9.07 -14.80
C THR A 39 2.64 -8.34 -13.78
N LEU A 40 3.96 -8.55 -13.80
CA LEU A 40 4.87 -7.74 -12.99
C LEU A 40 5.15 -6.41 -13.69
N MET A 41 4.82 -5.30 -13.03
CA MET A 41 5.02 -3.95 -13.56
C MET A 41 6.44 -3.46 -13.27
N GLN A 42 6.80 -3.42 -11.99
CA GLN A 42 8.12 -3.00 -11.53
C GLN A 42 8.38 -3.46 -10.09
N PHE A 43 9.65 -3.43 -9.69
CA PHE A 43 10.03 -3.50 -8.28
C PHE A 43 10.14 -2.09 -7.70
N ALA A 44 9.88 -1.95 -6.39
CA ALA A 44 10.21 -0.72 -5.68
C ALA A 44 11.71 -0.39 -5.81
N PRO A 45 12.14 0.86 -5.61
CA PRO A 45 13.54 1.28 -5.79
C PRO A 45 14.56 0.47 -4.99
N MET A 46 14.13 -0.13 -3.87
CA MET A 46 14.96 -0.95 -2.98
C MET A 46 14.81 -2.46 -3.22
N GLY A 47 14.08 -2.87 -4.26
CA GLY A 47 13.86 -4.27 -4.63
C GLY A 47 12.64 -4.93 -3.97
N ASP A 48 12.04 -4.35 -2.93
CA ASP A 48 10.82 -4.80 -2.25
C ASP A 48 9.98 -3.58 -1.82
N PRO A 49 8.64 -3.58 -1.99
CA PRO A 49 7.77 -4.60 -2.61
C PRO A 49 7.75 -4.59 -4.14
N MET A 50 7.09 -5.59 -4.75
CA MET A 50 6.83 -5.67 -6.19
C MET A 50 5.43 -5.13 -6.52
N GLU A 51 5.31 -4.41 -7.63
CA GLU A 51 4.04 -3.91 -8.17
C GLU A 51 3.55 -4.83 -9.29
N LEU A 52 2.33 -5.34 -9.13
CA LEU A 52 1.70 -6.32 -9.99
C LEU A 52 0.42 -5.74 -10.58
N ARG A 53 0.05 -6.16 -11.78
CA ARG A 53 -1.27 -5.89 -12.36
C ARG A 53 -2.09 -7.17 -12.38
N LEU A 54 -3.27 -7.12 -11.78
CA LEU A 54 -4.19 -8.25 -11.63
C LEU A 54 -5.61 -7.75 -11.88
N HIS A 55 -6.39 -8.41 -12.74
CA HIS A 55 -7.77 -8.01 -13.08
C HIS A 55 -7.96 -6.52 -13.44
N GLY A 56 -6.91 -5.87 -13.96
CA GLY A 56 -6.95 -4.46 -14.37
C GLY A 56 -6.69 -3.43 -13.26
N TYR A 57 -6.42 -3.84 -12.02
CA TYR A 57 -5.89 -2.97 -10.98
C TYR A 57 -4.43 -3.30 -10.64
N GLU A 58 -3.78 -2.37 -9.96
CA GLU A 58 -2.40 -2.52 -9.50
C GLU A 58 -2.40 -2.94 -8.02
N LEU A 59 -1.64 -3.99 -7.73
CA LEU A 59 -1.49 -4.62 -6.43
C LEU A 59 -0.02 -4.59 -6.05
N THR A 60 0.29 -4.08 -4.86
CA THR A 60 1.64 -4.11 -4.31
C THR A 60 1.78 -5.29 -3.36
N LEU A 61 2.75 -6.17 -3.62
CA LEU A 61 2.98 -7.38 -2.83
C LEU A 61 4.43 -7.44 -2.36
N ARG A 62 4.67 -7.85 -1.10
CA ARG A 62 6.04 -8.11 -0.64
C ARG A 62 6.63 -9.33 -1.33
N LEU A 63 7.95 -9.36 -1.52
CA LEU A 63 8.63 -10.51 -2.11
C LEU A 63 8.41 -11.79 -1.28
N SER A 64 8.45 -11.69 0.05
CA SER A 64 8.20 -12.82 0.95
C SER A 64 6.80 -13.44 0.82
N ASP A 65 5.84 -12.66 0.30
CA ASP A 65 4.47 -13.12 0.05
C ASP A 65 4.33 -13.65 -1.38
N ALA A 66 5.01 -13.02 -2.34
CA ALA A 66 5.13 -13.51 -3.71
C ALA A 66 5.81 -14.89 -3.80
N GLU A 67 6.77 -15.18 -2.92
CA GLU A 67 7.39 -16.51 -2.77
C GLU A 67 6.37 -17.63 -2.48
N LYS A 68 5.21 -17.29 -1.90
CA LYS A 68 4.17 -18.27 -1.55
C LYS A 68 3.19 -18.49 -2.70
N ILE A 69 3.30 -17.78 -3.82
CA ILE A 69 2.38 -17.86 -4.95
C ILE A 69 3.10 -18.55 -6.10
N GLU A 70 2.58 -19.70 -6.52
CA GLU A 70 3.11 -20.44 -7.65
C GLU A 70 2.48 -19.93 -8.94
N VAL A 71 3.33 -19.74 -9.96
CA VAL A 71 2.92 -19.26 -11.27
C VAL A 71 3.60 -20.05 -12.39
N ARG A 72 2.95 -20.06 -13.55
CA ARG A 72 3.50 -20.57 -14.80
C ARG A 72 3.53 -19.45 -15.86
N PRO A 73 4.53 -19.42 -16.76
CA PRO A 73 4.59 -18.38 -17.78
C PRO A 73 3.34 -18.43 -18.67
N ALA A 74 2.78 -17.27 -19.01
CA ALA A 74 1.68 -17.19 -19.95
C ALA A 74 2.23 -17.28 -21.39
N ALA A 75 1.73 -18.25 -22.18
CA ALA A 75 2.15 -18.49 -23.55
C ALA A 75 1.45 -17.55 -24.53
N ARG A 76 1.67 -16.23 -24.38
CA ARG A 76 1.69 -15.25 -25.47
C ARG A 76 2.10 -13.92 -24.89
N ALA A 77 3.23 -13.43 -25.37
CA ALA A 77 3.51 -12.01 -25.37
C ALA A 77 2.55 -11.37 -26.38
N ASP A 78 1.39 -10.90 -25.92
CA ASP A 78 0.74 -9.80 -26.60
C ASP A 78 1.59 -8.57 -26.32
N THR A 79 2.62 -8.42 -27.16
CA THR A 79 3.46 -7.23 -27.31
C THR A 79 2.68 -6.00 -27.79
N ALA A 80 1.36 -5.98 -27.66
CA ALA A 80 0.65 -4.73 -27.48
C ALA A 80 0.96 -4.26 -26.05
N ALA A 81 2.20 -3.77 -25.86
CA ALA A 81 2.48 -2.79 -24.85
C ALA A 81 1.43 -1.69 -25.02
N LYS A 82 0.34 -1.76 -24.24
CA LYS A 82 -0.31 -0.53 -23.83
C LYS A 82 0.85 0.26 -23.24
N PRO A 83 1.20 1.42 -23.82
CA PRO A 83 2.34 2.18 -23.36
C PRO A 83 2.22 2.23 -21.85
N ALA A 84 3.28 1.84 -21.14
CA ALA A 84 3.37 2.09 -19.72
C ALA A 84 2.91 3.54 -19.54
N PRO A 85 1.92 3.83 -18.66
CA PRO A 85 1.55 5.20 -18.43
C PRO A 85 2.87 5.95 -18.21
N PRO A 86 3.09 7.05 -18.95
CA PRO A 86 4.38 7.73 -18.94
C PRO A 86 4.81 7.82 -17.48
N ARG A 87 6.03 7.35 -17.16
CA ARG A 87 6.60 7.54 -15.83
C ARG A 87 6.47 9.03 -15.57
N VAL A 88 5.56 9.36 -14.66
CA VAL A 88 5.28 10.75 -14.38
C VAL A 88 6.44 11.22 -13.50
N HIS A 89 7.55 11.54 -14.16
CA HIS A 89 8.48 12.51 -13.63
C HIS A 89 7.64 13.76 -13.47
N ASP A 90 7.37 14.10 -12.21
CA ASP A 90 6.43 15.12 -11.81
C ASP A 90 5.01 14.84 -12.33
N ALA A 91 4.34 13.80 -11.80
CA ALA A 91 2.88 13.86 -11.78
C ALA A 91 2.53 15.08 -10.95
N ASP A 92 2.18 16.18 -11.64
CA ASP A 92 1.35 17.20 -11.04
C ASP A 92 0.22 16.46 -10.32
N HIS A 93 0.23 16.58 -9.00
CA HIS A 93 -0.75 15.94 -8.14
C HIS A 93 -2.14 16.24 -8.73
N PRO A 94 -3.00 15.23 -8.96
CA PRO A 94 -4.21 15.39 -9.77
C PRO A 94 -5.26 16.34 -9.18
N GLY A 95 -4.98 17.01 -8.06
CA GLY A 95 -5.87 17.97 -7.41
C GLY A 95 -7.21 17.39 -6.94
N LEU A 96 -7.44 16.07 -7.08
CA LEU A 96 -8.65 15.39 -6.61
C LEU A 96 -8.69 15.49 -5.08
N GLY A 97 -9.61 16.33 -4.58
CA GLY A 97 -9.71 16.72 -3.17
C GLY A 97 -9.00 18.03 -2.80
N GLN A 98 -8.17 18.63 -3.68
CA GLN A 98 -7.63 19.99 -3.52
C GLN A 98 -8.62 21.07 -3.98
N GLY A 99 -9.65 20.68 -4.73
CA GLY A 99 -10.80 21.54 -5.04
C GLY A 99 -11.69 21.73 -3.82
N GLY A 100 -11.23 22.48 -2.82
CA GLY A 100 -12.05 22.77 -1.64
C GLY A 100 -11.24 23.30 -0.47
N ARG A 101 -11.28 24.63 -0.30
CA ARG A 101 -10.71 25.40 0.83
C ARG A 101 -9.17 25.43 0.85
N TYR A 102 -8.60 26.31 0.03
CA TYR A 102 -7.24 26.79 0.28
C TYR A 102 -7.23 27.64 1.56
N HIS A 103 -6.26 27.42 2.45
CA HIS A 103 -6.01 28.32 3.58
C HIS A 103 -5.68 29.70 3.02
N THR A 104 -6.63 30.62 3.12
CA THR A 104 -6.46 32.00 2.69
C THR A 104 -6.00 32.80 3.91
N LYS A 105 -4.73 33.21 3.95
CA LYS A 105 -4.14 33.94 5.09
C LYS A 105 -4.95 35.14 5.60
N LYS A 106 -5.77 35.74 4.72
CA LYS A 106 -6.63 36.88 5.04
C LYS A 106 -7.85 36.53 5.91
N THR A 107 -8.26 35.26 5.98
CA THR A 107 -9.44 34.79 6.73
C THR A 107 -9.09 33.67 7.71
N GLU A 108 -7.83 33.60 8.14
CA GLU A 108 -7.39 32.56 9.07
C GLU A 108 -7.94 32.81 10.48
N HIS A 109 -8.42 31.75 11.10
CA HIS A 109 -8.68 31.67 12.53
C HIS A 109 -7.53 30.86 13.13
N PRO A 110 -6.41 31.50 13.50
CA PRO A 110 -5.29 30.79 14.08
C PRO A 110 -5.74 30.08 15.34
N LEU A 111 -5.28 28.83 15.50
CA LEU A 111 -5.50 28.10 16.73
C LEU A 111 -4.81 28.86 17.89
N PRO A 112 -5.38 28.81 19.11
CA PRO A 112 -4.74 29.40 20.28
C PRO A 112 -3.29 28.93 20.42
N GLU A 113 -2.43 29.82 20.90
CA GLU A 113 -1.02 29.52 21.13
C GLU A 113 -0.88 28.33 22.10
N GLY A 114 -0.07 27.33 21.74
CA GLY A 114 0.05 26.08 22.49
C GLY A 114 -0.96 24.98 22.11
N THR A 115 -1.83 25.20 21.13
CA THR A 115 -2.71 24.12 20.63
C THR A 115 -1.88 23.01 19.97
N LYS A 116 -2.04 21.79 20.47
CA LYS A 116 -1.38 20.60 19.92
C LYS A 116 -2.00 20.20 18.58
N LEU A 117 -1.23 20.28 17.51
CA LEU A 117 -1.65 19.90 16.16
C LEU A 117 -1.62 18.38 16.02
N THR A 118 -2.74 17.76 15.66
CA THR A 118 -2.85 16.31 15.51
C THR A 118 -3.06 15.93 14.05
N PHE A 119 -2.28 14.96 13.58
CA PHE A 119 -2.26 14.44 12.23
C PHE A 119 -2.54 12.93 12.27
N ALA A 120 -3.29 12.43 11.30
CA ALA A 120 -3.50 10.99 11.12
C ALA A 120 -3.00 10.56 9.74
N LEU A 121 -2.22 9.49 9.68
CA LEU A 121 -1.81 8.84 8.44
C LEU A 121 -2.83 7.75 8.13
N ALA A 122 -3.61 7.96 7.07
CA ALA A 122 -4.63 7.04 6.58
C ALA A 122 -4.35 6.64 5.14
N GLY A 123 -4.78 5.43 4.75
CA GLY A 123 -4.53 4.90 3.41
C GLY A 123 -4.43 3.38 3.39
N ASN A 124 -4.38 2.81 2.19
CA ASN A 124 -4.37 1.37 1.98
C ASN A 124 -3.20 0.67 2.70
N GLN A 125 -3.30 -0.63 2.95
CA GLN A 125 -2.17 -1.39 3.49
C GLN A 125 -0.95 -1.29 2.57
N ASN A 126 0.24 -1.38 3.17
CA ASN A 126 1.52 -1.36 2.48
C ASN A 126 1.83 -0.07 1.65
N CYS A 127 1.02 0.98 1.71
CA CYS A 127 1.27 2.24 0.99
C CYS A 127 2.33 3.16 1.65
N GLY A 128 3.10 2.65 2.62
CA GLY A 128 4.19 3.40 3.25
C GLY A 128 3.83 4.28 4.45
N LYS A 129 2.64 4.16 5.04
CA LYS A 129 2.22 4.98 6.21
C LYS A 129 3.18 4.88 7.39
N THR A 130 3.50 3.66 7.84
CA THR A 130 4.43 3.42 8.93
C THR A 130 5.86 3.90 8.60
N THR A 131 6.24 3.83 7.32
CA THR A 131 7.51 4.40 6.85
C THR A 131 7.55 5.91 7.00
N LEU A 132 6.48 6.60 6.58
CA LEU A 132 6.35 8.05 6.75
C LEU A 132 6.27 8.45 8.23
N PHE A 133 5.53 7.70 9.05
CA PHE A 133 5.50 7.87 10.50
C PHE A 133 6.91 7.83 11.11
N ASN A 134 7.69 6.81 10.75
CA ASN A 134 9.06 6.64 11.23
C ASN A 134 9.98 7.78 10.78
N GLN A 135 9.81 8.31 9.57
CA GLN A 135 10.56 9.48 9.11
C GLN A 135 10.20 10.75 9.89
N LEU A 136 8.90 10.99 10.11
CA LEU A 136 8.41 12.18 10.80
C LEU A 136 8.78 12.19 12.29
N THR A 137 8.63 11.04 12.95
CA THR A 137 8.83 10.91 14.41
C THR A 137 10.24 10.47 14.78
N GLY A 138 10.94 9.85 13.83
CA GLY A 138 12.27 9.32 14.07
C GLY A 138 12.37 7.98 14.76
N SER A 139 11.26 7.29 14.92
CA SER A 139 11.23 5.96 15.51
C SER A 139 11.69 4.90 14.51
N ASN A 140 12.28 3.82 14.99
CA ASN A 140 12.56 2.62 14.20
C ASN A 140 11.47 1.56 14.45
N GLN A 141 10.20 1.89 14.19
CA GLN A 141 9.12 0.93 14.41
C GLN A 141 9.17 -0.18 13.34
N HIS A 142 9.18 -1.43 13.79
CA HIS A 142 9.24 -2.61 12.94
C HIS A 142 7.87 -2.90 12.31
N VAL A 143 7.86 -3.13 10.99
CA VAL A 143 6.65 -3.35 10.17
C VAL A 143 6.55 -4.84 9.84
N GLY A 144 6.25 -5.67 10.84
CA GLY A 144 6.01 -7.10 10.60
C GLY A 144 4.66 -7.27 9.90
N ASN A 145 4.57 -8.01 8.80
CA ASN A 145 3.33 -8.27 8.06
C ASN A 145 2.87 -9.71 8.36
N PHE A 146 1.85 -9.86 9.19
CA PHE A 146 1.17 -11.12 9.46
C PHE A 146 -0.34 -10.82 9.52
N PRO A 147 -1.22 -11.84 9.44
CA PRO A 147 -2.64 -11.61 9.67
C PRO A 147 -2.80 -11.04 11.08
N GLY A 148 -3.36 -9.83 11.19
CA GLY A 148 -3.40 -9.06 12.45
C GLY A 148 -2.33 -7.96 12.59
N VAL A 149 -2.04 -7.19 11.54
CA VAL A 149 -1.12 -6.03 11.63
C VAL A 149 -1.75 -4.80 10.96
N THR A 150 -1.75 -3.60 11.55
CA THR A 150 -1.43 -3.12 12.90
C THR A 150 -2.71 -3.13 13.73
N VAL A 151 -2.83 -3.94 14.78
CA VAL A 151 -3.98 -3.81 15.71
C VAL A 151 -3.86 -2.52 16.55
N ASP A 152 -2.64 -1.99 16.71
CA ASP A 152 -2.39 -0.82 17.55
C ASP A 152 -2.21 0.49 16.77
N ARG A 153 -3.03 1.46 17.15
CA ARG A 153 -2.86 2.89 16.86
C ARG A 153 -1.56 3.38 17.49
N LYS A 154 -0.61 3.84 16.69
CA LYS A 154 0.67 4.38 17.19
C LYS A 154 0.71 5.89 17.02
N SER A 155 1.10 6.60 18.07
CA SER A 155 1.21 8.06 18.05
C SER A 155 2.60 8.51 18.46
N GLY A 156 3.12 9.54 17.81
CA GLY A 156 4.44 10.12 18.09
C GLY A 156 4.49 11.60 17.75
N VAL A 157 5.51 12.29 18.26
CA VAL A 157 5.74 13.72 18.02
C VAL A 157 6.62 13.88 16.78
N ILE A 158 6.36 14.89 15.94
CA ILE A 158 7.22 15.19 14.80
C ILE A 158 8.55 15.76 15.31
N ARG A 159 9.66 15.25 14.79
CA ARG A 159 11.00 15.77 15.12
C ARG A 159 11.06 17.29 14.93
N GLY A 160 11.56 17.98 15.96
CA GLY A 160 11.70 19.44 15.94
C GLY A 160 10.39 20.23 16.08
N ASN A 161 9.26 19.58 16.34
CA ASN A 161 7.96 20.22 16.50
C ASN A 161 7.17 19.62 17.67
N ASP A 162 7.49 20.04 18.89
CA ASP A 162 6.99 19.43 20.14
C ASP A 162 5.47 19.55 20.33
N ASN A 163 4.84 20.55 19.69
CA ASN A 163 3.39 20.76 19.71
C ASN A 163 2.63 19.95 18.65
N THR A 164 3.16 18.80 18.23
CA THR A 164 2.54 17.95 17.21
C THR A 164 2.30 16.52 17.69
N LEU A 165 1.33 15.86 17.06
CA LEU A 165 1.04 14.45 17.24
C LEU A 165 0.71 13.85 15.89
N VAL A 166 1.50 12.89 15.44
CA VAL A 166 1.19 12.09 14.26
C VAL A 166 0.75 10.72 14.73
N THR A 167 -0.35 10.23 14.17
CA THR A 167 -0.88 8.90 14.44
C THR A 167 -0.84 8.05 13.17
N ASP A 168 -0.17 6.90 13.23
CA ASP A 168 -0.22 5.89 12.17
C ASP A 168 -1.46 5.01 12.39
N LEU A 169 -2.38 5.04 11.41
CA LEU A 169 -3.59 4.24 11.45
C LEU A 169 -3.38 2.91 10.71
N PRO A 170 -4.10 1.85 11.11
CA PRO A 170 -4.12 0.59 10.38
C PRO A 170 -4.52 0.83 8.92
N GLY A 171 -3.88 0.13 8.00
CA GLY A 171 -4.31 0.18 6.60
C GLY A 171 -5.61 -0.59 6.43
N ILE A 172 -6.61 0.06 5.83
CA ILE A 172 -7.89 -0.55 5.50
C ILE A 172 -8.03 -0.62 3.97
N TYR A 173 -8.39 -1.79 3.44
CA TYR A 173 -8.70 -1.97 2.01
C TYR A 173 -10.14 -1.53 1.67
N SER A 174 -11.02 -1.43 2.68
CA SER A 174 -12.41 -1.03 2.54
C SER A 174 -12.94 -0.40 3.82
N LEU A 175 -14.01 0.38 3.69
CA LEU A 175 -14.81 0.88 4.82
C LEU A 175 -15.85 -0.16 5.29
N SER A 176 -15.99 -1.28 4.57
CA SER A 176 -16.81 -2.41 4.99
C SER A 176 -15.99 -3.35 5.87
N PRO A 177 -16.48 -3.74 7.06
CA PRO A 177 -15.77 -4.66 7.94
C PRO A 177 -15.68 -6.04 7.29
N TYR A 178 -14.49 -6.63 7.27
CA TYR A 178 -14.22 -7.95 6.69
C TYR A 178 -13.78 -8.99 7.72
N SER A 179 -13.57 -8.59 8.97
CA SER A 179 -13.23 -9.53 10.06
C SER A 179 -14.25 -9.48 11.19
N ALA A 180 -14.38 -10.59 11.92
CA ALA A 180 -15.23 -10.68 13.11
C ALA A 180 -14.81 -9.70 14.23
N GLU A 181 -13.60 -9.14 14.18
CA GLU A 181 -13.11 -8.08 15.08
C GLU A 181 -13.59 -6.67 14.67
N GLU A 182 -14.09 -6.49 13.44
CA GLU A 182 -14.61 -5.23 12.92
C GLU A 182 -16.16 -5.14 12.92
N ILE A 183 -16.82 -6.23 13.34
CA ILE A 183 -18.27 -6.29 13.54
C ILE A 183 -18.54 -5.98 15.01
N VAL A 184 -19.16 -4.84 15.29
CA VAL A 184 -19.63 -4.43 16.64
C VAL A 184 -20.91 -5.19 17.02
#